data_AF-A0A4E0QR05-F1
#
_entry.id   AF-A0A4E0QR05-F1
#
_cell.length_a   1.000
_cell.length_b   1.000
_cell.length_c   1.000
_cell.angle_alpha   90.00
_cell.angle_beta   90.00
_cell.angle_gamma   90.00
#
_symmetry.space_group_name_H-M   'P 1'
#
loop_
_entity.id
_entity.type
_entity.pdbx_description
1 polymer ?
#
loop_
_entity_poly.entity_id
_entity_poly.type
_entity_poly.pdbx_seq_one_letter_code
_entity_poly.pdbx_strand_id
1 'polypeptide(L)'
;MSSSKVLKKGRICEDALDEIVGMALESLKTLMVDYETPIEVRLQVALKIFEIFGGSMANKQDTVIHGIEKNAHDIESNAHRLTGIQELLKLAIQTKHEPIFQNETQKSKVINH
;
A
#
# COMPACT_ATOMS: atom_id res chain seq x y z
N MET A 1 -32.83 25.41 6.08
CA MET A 1 -31.43 25.68 5.71
C MET A 1 -30.74 26.32 6.89
N SER A 2 -29.96 25.56 7.66
CA SER A 2 -29.30 26.06 8.86
C SER A 2 -27.94 26.65 8.46
N SER A 3 -27.81 27.96 8.54
CA SER A 3 -26.54 28.66 8.38
C SER A 3 -25.63 28.28 9.56
N SER A 4 -24.74 27.30 9.35
CA SER A 4 -23.68 26.99 10.31
C SER A 4 -22.87 28.27 10.56
N LYS A 5 -22.94 28.81 11.78
CA LYS A 5 -22.17 29.99 12.16
C LYS A 5 -20.70 29.59 12.27
N VAL A 6 -19.97 29.74 11.16
CA VAL A 6 -18.52 29.49 11.06
C VAL A 6 -17.75 30.24 12.15
N LEU A 7 -18.27 31.39 12.59
CA LEU A 7 -17.70 32.19 13.68
C LEU A 7 -18.61 32.19 14.92
N LYS A 8 -18.08 31.73 16.06
CA LYS A 8 -18.63 31.98 17.40
C LYS A 8 -17.71 32.98 18.11
N LYS A 9 -18.24 34.18 18.43
CA LYS A 9 -17.50 35.26 19.11
C LYS A 9 -16.21 35.70 18.40
N GLY A 10 -16.23 35.77 17.07
CA GLY A 10 -15.05 36.16 16.27
C GLY A 10 -13.94 35.11 16.21
N ARG A 11 -14.18 33.91 16.75
CA ARG A 11 -13.30 32.74 16.61
C ARG A 11 -14.00 31.69 15.77
N ILE A 12 -13.21 30.91 15.03
CA ILE A 12 -13.74 29.74 14.31
C ILE A 12 -14.30 28.77 15.35
N CYS A 13 -15.51 28.26 15.09
CA CYS A 13 -16.12 27.25 15.95
C CYS A 13 -15.34 25.93 15.87
N GLU A 14 -15.05 25.28 17.00
CA GLU A 14 -14.37 23.98 17.03
C GLU A 14 -15.09 22.94 16.16
N ASP A 15 -16.43 22.89 16.24
CA ASP A 15 -17.26 22.03 15.38
C ASP A 15 -16.96 22.19 13.87
N ALA A 16 -16.66 23.41 13.42
CA ALA A 16 -16.35 23.70 12.02
C ALA A 16 -14.91 23.31 11.65
N LEU A 17 -13.97 23.36 12.62
CA LEU A 17 -12.62 22.85 12.42
C LEU A 17 -12.61 21.33 12.31
N ASP A 18 -13.34 20.64 13.20
CA ASP A 18 -13.45 19.19 13.17
C ASP A 18 -14.08 18.68 11.87
N GLU A 19 -15.09 19.37 11.34
CA GLU A 19 -15.69 19.06 10.05
C GLU A 19 -14.67 19.18 8.90
N ILE A 20 -13.88 20.26 8.88
CA ILE A 20 -12.84 20.47 7.86
C ILE A 20 -11.74 19.42 7.96
N VAL A 21 -11.28 19.08 9.16
CA VAL A 21 -10.28 18.03 9.40
C VAL A 21 -10.82 16.68 8.92
N GLY A 22 -12.06 16.36 9.27
CA GLY A 22 -12.73 15.13 8.83
C GLY A 22 -12.78 15.01 7.30
N MET A 23 -13.20 16.08 6.62
CA MET A 23 -13.22 16.11 5.15
C MET A 23 -11.83 15.95 4.53
N ALA A 24 -10.81 16.60 5.10
CA ALA A 24 -9.44 16.48 4.63
C ALA A 24 -8.89 15.05 4.79
N LEU A 25 -9.16 14.40 5.93
CA LEU A 25 -8.73 13.02 6.18
C LEU A 25 -9.47 12.00 5.28
N GLU A 26 -10.76 12.19 5.03
CA GLU A 26 -11.50 11.31 4.11
C GLU A 26 -11.02 11.47 2.65
N SER A 27 -10.71 12.71 2.24
CA SER A 27 -10.10 12.99 0.94
C SER A 27 -8.72 12.32 0.83
N LEU A 28 -7.90 12.41 1.89
CA LEU A 28 -6.60 11.75 1.93
C LEU A 28 -6.72 10.23 1.84
N LYS A 29 -7.66 9.62 2.56
CA LYS A 29 -7.90 8.17 2.50
C LYS A 29 -8.25 7.72 1.09
N THR A 30 -9.12 8.47 0.41
CA THR A 30 -9.48 8.21 -0.99
C THR A 30 -8.26 8.33 -1.90
N LEU A 31 -7.44 9.36 -1.70
CA LEU A 31 -6.20 9.57 -2.45
C LEU A 31 -5.19 8.43 -2.21
N MET A 32 -5.07 7.91 -0.99
CA MET A 32 -4.10 6.87 -0.66
C MET A 32 -4.36 5.53 -1.38
N VAL A 33 -5.60 5.25 -1.77
CA VAL A 33 -5.96 4.05 -2.53
C VAL A 33 -6.02 4.26 -4.04
N ASP A 34 -5.80 5.49 -4.51
CA ASP A 34 -5.70 5.79 -5.94
C ASP A 34 -4.32 5.38 -6.49
N TYR A 35 -4.31 4.38 -7.37
CA TYR A 35 -3.10 3.88 -8.01
C TYR A 35 -2.71 4.65 -9.29
N GLU A 36 -3.57 5.52 -9.80
CA GLU A 36 -3.24 6.41 -10.93
C GLU A 36 -2.38 7.59 -10.47
N THR A 37 -2.57 8.07 -9.24
CA THR A 37 -1.73 9.12 -8.66
C THR A 37 -0.36 8.58 -8.18
N PRO A 38 0.76 9.23 -8.59
CA PRO A 38 2.09 8.87 -8.10
C PRO A 38 2.19 8.87 -6.58
N ILE A 39 2.88 7.88 -6.01
CA ILE A 39 2.96 7.68 -4.55
C ILE A 39 3.59 8.89 -3.84
N GLU A 40 4.53 9.57 -4.49
CA GLU A 40 5.20 10.77 -3.99
C GLU A 40 4.19 11.91 -3.76
N VAL A 41 3.26 12.09 -4.70
CA VAL A 41 2.22 13.12 -4.59
C VAL A 41 1.26 12.78 -3.46
N ARG A 42 0.83 11.50 -3.35
CA ARG A 42 -0.05 11.03 -2.27
C ARG A 42 0.57 11.26 -0.89
N LEU A 43 1.86 10.92 -0.74
CA LEU A 43 2.61 11.12 0.50
C LEU A 43 2.84 12.60 0.81
N GLN A 44 3.14 13.45 -0.18
CA GLN A 44 3.28 14.90 0.03
C GLN A 44 1.98 15.53 0.55
N VAL A 45 0.84 15.15 -0.03
CA VAL A 45 -0.48 15.62 0.45
C VAL A 45 -0.75 15.14 1.87
N ALA A 46 -0.44 13.86 2.18
CA ALA A 46 -0.57 13.31 3.53
C ALA A 46 0.23 14.14 4.54
N LEU A 47 1.52 14.35 4.28
CA LEU A 47 2.42 15.11 5.15
C LEU A 47 1.94 16.54 5.36
N LYS A 48 1.43 17.19 4.31
CA LYS A 48 0.93 18.56 4.40
C LYS A 48 -0.37 18.68 5.19
N ILE A 49 -1.29 17.73 5.06
CA ILE A 49 -2.50 17.65 5.90
C ILE A 49 -2.10 17.47 7.37
N PHE A 50 -1.16 16.58 7.64
CA PHE A 50 -0.63 16.40 8.99
C PHE A 50 0.03 17.69 9.49
N GLU A 51 0.87 18.36 8.72
CA GLU A 51 1.49 19.64 9.11
C GLU A 51 0.45 20.71 9.50
N ILE A 52 -0.63 20.83 8.72
CA ILE A 52 -1.68 21.82 8.93
C ILE A 52 -2.48 21.53 10.21
N PHE A 53 -2.83 20.27 10.47
CA PHE A 53 -3.81 19.91 11.52
C PHE A 53 -3.23 19.16 12.73
N GLY A 54 -2.03 18.60 12.62
CA GLY A 54 -1.51 17.60 13.56
C GLY A 54 -0.62 18.13 14.70
N GLY A 55 -0.39 19.44 14.78
CA GLY A 55 0.47 20.07 15.79
C GLY A 55 1.96 19.70 15.63
N SER A 56 2.81 20.08 16.59
CA SER A 56 4.28 19.88 16.50
C SER A 56 4.66 18.45 16.10
N MET A 57 5.24 18.33 14.90
CA MET A 57 5.48 17.06 14.21
C MET A 57 6.80 16.38 14.57
N ALA A 58 7.63 16.99 15.42
CA ALA A 58 8.99 16.51 15.67
C ALA A 58 9.05 15.01 15.99
N ASN A 59 8.14 14.49 16.82
CA ASN A 59 8.15 13.06 17.19
C ASN A 59 7.40 12.15 16.19
N LYS A 60 6.50 12.69 15.37
CA LYS A 60 5.67 11.91 14.44
C LYS A 60 6.33 11.77 13.07
N GLN A 61 7.08 12.78 12.65
CA GLN A 61 7.84 12.77 11.40
C GLN A 61 8.89 11.64 11.41
N ASP A 62 9.61 11.47 12.52
CA ASP A 62 10.57 10.37 12.70
C ASP A 62 9.91 8.99 12.61
N THR A 63 8.69 8.84 13.14
CA THR A 63 7.95 7.56 13.05
C THR A 63 7.55 7.24 11.59
N VAL A 64 7.14 8.25 10.83
CA VAL A 64 6.80 8.09 9.40
C VAL A 64 8.04 7.77 8.59
N ILE A 65 9.15 8.49 8.81
CA ILE A 65 10.43 8.24 8.13
C ILE A 65 10.91 6.82 8.43
N HIS A 66 10.91 6.41 9.71
CA HIS A 66 11.33 5.06 10.09
C HIS A 66 10.45 3.96 9.46
N GLY A 67 9.14 4.20 9.36
CA GLY A 67 8.23 3.30 8.64
C GLY A 67 8.55 3.19 7.15
N ILE A 68 8.89 4.30 6.50
CA ILE A 68 9.32 4.31 5.08
C ILE A 68 10.64 3.57 4.91
N GLU A 69 11.62 3.81 5.77
CA GLU A 69 12.92 3.13 5.74
C GLU A 69 12.78 1.62 5.89
N LYS A 70 11.97 1.18 6.87
CA LYS A 70 11.68 -0.24 7.07
C LYS A 70 11.04 -0.86 5.82
N ASN A 71 10.04 -0.20 5.25
CA ASN A 71 9.38 -0.69 4.04
C ASN A 71 10.34 -0.76 2.85
N ALA A 72 11.22 0.24 2.68
CA ALA A 72 12.23 0.23 1.64
C ALA A 72 13.19 -0.97 1.79
N HIS A 73 13.63 -1.24 3.02
CA HIS A 73 14.47 -2.39 3.32
C HIS A 73 13.75 -3.73 3.07
N ASP A 74 12.49 -3.85 3.46
CA ASP A 74 11.69 -5.06 3.21
C ASP A 74 11.49 -5.31 1.71
N ILE A 75 11.31 -4.24 0.91
CA ILE A 75 11.22 -4.32 -0.56
C ILE A 75 12.54 -4.79 -1.17
N GLU A 76 13.67 -4.24 -0.74
CA GLU A 76 15.00 -4.67 -1.19
C GLU A 76 15.24 -6.16 -0.89
N SER A 77 14.93 -6.59 0.33
CA SER A 77 15.02 -8.00 0.74
C SER A 77 14.15 -8.90 -0.14
N ASN A 78 12.91 -8.48 -0.42
CA ASN A 78 12.02 -9.22 -1.30
C ASN A 78 12.54 -9.29 -2.75
N ALA A 79 13.12 -8.22 -3.27
CA ALA A 79 13.73 -8.20 -4.60
C ALA A 79 14.88 -9.21 -4.71
N HIS A 80 15.75 -9.30 -3.69
CA HIS A 80 16.81 -10.31 -3.65
C HIS A 80 16.26 -11.73 -3.62
N ARG A 81 15.22 -12.00 -2.83
CA ARG A 81 14.56 -13.31 -2.77
C ARG A 81 13.94 -13.68 -4.11
N LEU A 82 13.29 -12.73 -4.79
CA LEU A 82 12.71 -12.94 -6.11
C LEU A 82 13.76 -13.26 -7.18
N THR A 83 14.91 -12.57 -7.14
CA THR A 83 16.06 -12.89 -8.01
C THR A 83 16.54 -14.33 -7.82
N GLY A 84 16.68 -14.77 -6.56
CA GLY A 84 17.06 -16.16 -6.26
C GLY A 84 16.05 -17.18 -6.78
N ILE A 85 14.75 -16.90 -6.66
CA ILE A 85 13.69 -17.74 -7.24
C ILE A 85 13.78 -17.77 -8.78
N GLN A 86 14.04 -16.62 -9.41
CA GLN A 86 14.20 -16.53 -10.86
C GLN A 86 15.39 -17.36 -11.36
N GLU A 87 16.51 -17.37 -10.62
CA GLU A 87 17.68 -18.19 -10.93
C GLU A 87 17.37 -19.69 -10.81
N LEU A 88 16.69 -20.11 -9.74
CA LEU A 88 16.25 -21.49 -9.56
C LEU A 88 15.30 -21.95 -10.68
N LEU A 89 14.37 -21.08 -11.10
CA LEU A 89 13.48 -21.35 -12.24
C LEU A 89 14.25 -21.50 -13.55
N LYS A 90 15.25 -20.64 -13.81
CA LYS A 90 16.12 -20.77 -14.99
C LYS A 90 16.87 -22.10 -14.98
N LEU A 91 17.42 -22.50 -13.83
CA LEU A 91 18.11 -23.79 -13.67
C LEU A 91 17.15 -24.96 -13.93
N ALA A 92 15.95 -24.95 -13.35
CA ALA A 92 14.96 -26.01 -13.54
C ALA A 92 14.52 -26.18 -15.01
N ILE A 93 14.42 -25.08 -15.76
CA ILE A 93 14.13 -25.10 -17.20
C ILE A 93 15.33 -25.67 -17.98
N GLN A 94 16.56 -25.27 -17.64
CA GLN A 94 17.78 -25.75 -18.28
C GLN A 94 18.05 -27.23 -18.02
N THR A 95 17.71 -27.74 -16.83
CA THR A 95 17.93 -29.14 -16.44
C THR A 95 16.84 -30.10 -16.93
N LYS A 96 15.87 -29.66 -17.74
CA LYS A 96 14.77 -30.49 -18.27
C LYS A 96 14.15 -31.40 -17.20
N HIS A 97 13.77 -30.85 -16.05
CA HIS A 97 12.96 -31.64 -15.11
C HIS A 97 11.67 -32.08 -15.81
N GLU A 98 11.37 -33.38 -15.74
CA GLU A 98 10.09 -33.92 -16.19
C GLU A 98 8.96 -33.12 -15.52
N PRO A 99 7.92 -32.71 -16.27
CA PRO A 99 6.78 -32.02 -15.67
C PRO A 99 6.14 -32.94 -14.62
N ILE A 100 5.97 -32.41 -13.41
CA ILE A 100 5.36 -33.12 -12.26
C ILE A 100 3.92 -33.57 -12.58
N PHE A 101 3.28 -32.94 -13.56
CA PHE A 101 2.00 -33.39 -14.10
C PHE A 101 2.19 -34.42 -15.22
N GLN A 102 2.44 -35.67 -14.83
CA GLN A 102 2.18 -36.81 -15.70
C GLN A 102 0.67 -36.98 -15.82
N ASN A 103 0.15 -36.92 -17.06
CA ASN A 103 -1.23 -37.24 -17.36
C ASN A 103 -1.56 -38.65 -16.82
N GLU A 104 -2.34 -38.73 -15.75
CA GLU A 104 -3.08 -39.94 -15.38
C GLU A 104 -4.20 -40.19 -16.39
N THR A 105 -3.86 -40.48 -17.65
CA THR A 105 -4.76 -41.25 -18.51
C THR A 105 -4.22 -42.66 -18.57
N GLN A 106 -4.62 -43.39 -17.52
CA GLN A 106 -4.40 -44.79 -17.30
C GLN A 106 -4.61 -45.60 -18.58
N LYS A 107 -3.59 -46.40 -18.89
CA LYS A 107 -3.67 -47.53 -19.82
C LYS A 107 -4.82 -48.47 -19.40
N SER A 108 -6.00 -48.31 -19.98
CA SER A 108 -6.97 -49.41 -20.03
C SER A 108 -6.45 -50.46 -21.00
N LYS A 109 -5.69 -51.42 -20.47
CA LYS A 109 -5.47 -52.72 -21.12
C LYS A 109 -6.82 -53.43 -21.15
N VAL A 110 -7.48 -53.43 -22.30
CA VAL A 110 -8.53 -54.42 -22.60
C VAL A 110 -7.81 -55.71 -22.98
N ILE A 111 -7.72 -56.63 -22.02
CA ILE A 111 -7.50 -58.06 -22.30
C ILE A 111 -8.89 -58.68 -22.18
N ASN A 112 -9.44 -59.17 -23.29
CA ASN A 112 -10.55 -60.12 -23.25
C ASN A 112 -10.07 -61.43 -23.90
N HIS A 113 -10.29 -62.50 -23.14
CA HIS A 113 -10.07 -63.90 -23.46
C HIS A 113 -10.98 -64.40 -24.59
#